data_AF-A0A7X8VD38-F1
#
_entry.id   AF-A0A7X8VD38-F1
#
_cell.length_a   1.000
_cell.length_b   1.000
_cell.length_c   1.000
_cell.angle_alpha   90.00
_cell.angle_beta   90.00
_cell.angle_gamma   90.00
#
_symmetry.space_group_name_H-M   'P 1'
#
loop_
_entity.id
_entity.type
_entity.pdbx_description
1 polymer ?
#
loop_
_entity_poly.entity_id
_entity_poly.type
_entity_poly.pdbx_seq_one_letter_code
_entity_poly.pdbx_strand_id
1 'polypeptide(L)'
;MIKGVAASPGIEIGKAYVMKPEQINISTEVIAQDDLDGQINRLDEAVASSKLQLMQIKAKAEKELGTDKAEIFGAHLMVLEDPVFQAPLN
;
A
#
# COMPACT_ATOMS: atom_id res chain seq x y z
N MET A 1 -27.71 -21.05 -9.33
CA MET A 1 -26.29 -21.24 -9.72
C MET A 1 -25.71 -19.89 -10.07
N ILE A 2 -24.56 -19.54 -9.48
CA ILE A 2 -23.80 -18.35 -9.88
C ILE A 2 -22.99 -18.73 -11.12
N LYS A 3 -23.02 -17.90 -12.17
CA LYS A 3 -22.26 -18.07 -13.41
C LYS A 3 -21.42 -16.81 -13.65
N GLY A 4 -20.20 -16.98 -14.17
CA GLY A 4 -19.28 -15.88 -14.46
C GLY A 4 -18.41 -16.19 -15.68
N VAL A 5 -17.33 -15.43 -15.85
CA VAL A 5 -16.34 -15.65 -16.93
C VAL A 5 -15.24 -16.58 -16.41
N ALA A 6 -14.94 -17.65 -17.14
CA ALA A 6 -13.92 -18.62 -16.76
C ALA A 6 -12.52 -18.04 -17.03
N ALA A 7 -11.74 -17.81 -15.97
CA ALA A 7 -10.35 -17.34 -16.07
C ALA A 7 -9.35 -18.49 -16.33
N SER A 8 -9.63 -19.68 -15.78
CA SER A 8 -8.79 -20.88 -15.92
C SER A 8 -9.65 -22.14 -15.77
N PRO A 9 -9.38 -23.24 -16.50
CA PRO A 9 -10.06 -24.52 -16.32
C PRO A 9 -9.63 -25.22 -15.02
N GLY A 10 -10.54 -25.95 -14.37
CA GLY A 10 -10.24 -26.77 -13.19
C GLY A 10 -11.43 -26.96 -12.25
N ILE A 11 -11.26 -27.84 -11.25
CA ILE A 11 -12.21 -28.06 -10.15
C ILE A 11 -11.41 -28.02 -8.86
N GLU A 12 -11.80 -27.15 -7.92
CA GLU A 12 -11.15 -26.99 -6.62
C GLU A 12 -12.22 -27.00 -5.51
N ILE A 13 -11.91 -27.62 -4.37
CA ILE A 13 -12.82 -27.70 -3.22
C ILE A 13 -12.07 -27.23 -1.97
N GLY A 14 -12.45 -26.08 -1.43
CA GLY A 14 -11.77 -25.49 -0.27
C GLY A 14 -12.61 -24.43 0.43
N LYS A 15 -12.03 -23.83 1.47
CA LYS A 15 -12.66 -22.72 2.18
C LYS A 15 -12.51 -21.44 1.35
N ALA A 16 -13.60 -20.73 1.15
CA ALA A 16 -13.57 -19.40 0.57
C ALA A 16 -13.29 -18.35 1.65
N TYR A 17 -12.43 -17.38 1.35
CA TYR A 17 -12.25 -16.18 2.13
C TYR A 17 -12.93 -15.00 1.45
N VAL A 18 -13.87 -14.34 2.13
CA VAL A 18 -14.56 -13.16 1.61
C VAL A 18 -13.85 -11.92 2.13
N MET A 19 -13.01 -11.33 1.29
CA MET A 19 -12.34 -10.06 1.60
C MET A 19 -13.35 -8.93 1.51
N LYS A 20 -13.62 -8.26 2.63
CA LYS A 20 -14.44 -7.06 2.68
C LYS A 20 -13.53 -5.84 2.56
N PRO A 21 -13.87 -4.86 1.70
CA PRO A 21 -13.12 -3.61 1.66
C PRO A 21 -13.28 -2.87 2.98
N GLU A 22 -12.18 -2.36 3.51
CA GLU A 22 -12.20 -1.43 4.62
C GLU A 22 -12.47 -0.03 4.08
N GLN A 23 -13.35 0.72 4.75
CA GLN A 23 -13.65 2.09 4.37
C GLN A 23 -12.59 3.01 4.97
N ILE A 24 -11.81 3.68 4.10
CA ILE A 24 -10.85 4.70 4.51
C ILE A 24 -11.61 5.99 4.80
N ASN A 25 -11.60 6.42 6.07
CA ASN A 25 -12.18 7.69 6.49
C ASN A 25 -11.09 8.75 6.57
N ILE A 26 -11.17 9.76 5.71
CA ILE A 26 -10.21 10.88 5.67
C ILE A 26 -10.81 12.03 6.46
N SER A 27 -10.16 12.45 7.55
CA SER A 27 -10.51 13.68 8.27
C SER A 27 -9.87 14.87 7.56
N THR A 28 -10.67 15.88 7.23
CA THR A 28 -10.23 17.17 6.67
C THR A 28 -10.45 18.32 7.65
N GLU A 29 -10.58 18.00 8.94
CA GLU A 29 -10.76 19.00 9.99
C GLU A 29 -9.50 19.85 10.16
N VAL A 30 -9.70 21.12 10.53
CA VAL A 30 -8.59 22.02 10.84
C VAL A 30 -8.02 21.63 12.20
N ILE A 31 -6.71 21.38 12.25
CA ILE A 31 -5.98 21.06 13.47
C ILE A 31 -5.60 22.34 14.24
N ALA A 32 -5.40 22.22 15.55
CA ALA A 32 -4.81 23.31 16.34
C ALA A 32 -3.33 23.47 15.99
N GLN A 33 -2.79 24.68 16.18
CA GLN A 33 -1.38 24.94 15.88
C GLN A 33 -0.44 24.12 16.78
N ASP A 34 -0.86 23.83 18.02
CA ASP A 34 -0.13 23.00 18.97
C ASP A 34 -0.05 21.52 18.55
N ASP A 35 -0.92 21.07 17.63
CA ASP A 35 -0.95 19.69 17.11
C ASP A 35 -0.10 19.50 15.84
N LEU A 36 0.44 20.58 15.27
CA LEU A 36 1.14 20.56 13.98
C LEU A 36 2.31 19.55 13.98
N ASP A 37 3.21 19.67 14.96
CA ASP A 37 4.37 18.79 15.09
C ASP A 37 3.95 17.32 15.28
N GLY A 38 2.83 17.09 15.99
CA GLY A 38 2.26 15.76 16.16
C GLY A 38 1.77 15.14 14.85
N GLN A 39 1.13 15.93 13.98
CA GLN A 39 0.70 15.44 12.66
C GLN A 39 1.86 15.20 11.71
N ILE A 40 2.91 16.03 11.75
CA ILE A 40 4.14 15.84 10.97
C ILE A 40 4.81 14.52 11.38
N ASN A 41 5.05 14.31 12.68
CA ASN A 41 5.64 13.06 13.18
C ASN A 41 4.82 11.84 12.79
N ARG A 42 3.49 11.93 12.88
CA ARG A 42 2.59 10.84 12.48
C ARG A 42 2.68 10.52 10.99
N LEU A 43 2.84 11.54 10.14
CA LEU A 43 3.08 11.33 8.71
C LEU A 43 4.43 10.64 8.48
N ASP A 44 5.49 11.09 9.13
CA ASP A 44 6.83 10.50 9.00
C ASP A 44 6.85 9.03 9.41
N GLU A 45 6.19 8.69 10.53
CA GLU A 45 6.01 7.30 10.97
C GLU A 45 5.23 6.47 9.93
N ALA A 46 4.18 7.03 9.35
CA ALA A 46 3.38 6.36 8.33
C ALA A 46 4.17 6.12 7.03
N VAL A 47 4.98 7.09 6.60
CA VAL A 47 5.88 6.97 5.45
C VAL A 47 6.95 5.91 5.70
N ALA A 48 7.58 5.92 6.88
CA ALA A 48 8.57 4.92 7.26
C ALA A 48 7.99 3.50 7.30
N SER A 49 6.78 3.35 7.85
CA SER A 49 6.06 2.07 7.88
C SER A 49 5.72 1.59 6.45
N SER A 50 5.21 2.49 5.61
CA SER A 50 4.87 2.19 4.21
C SER A 50 6.09 1.77 3.41
N LYS A 51 7.24 2.40 3.63
CA LYS A 51 8.52 2.04 3.02
C LYS A 51 8.92 0.60 3.35
N LEU A 52 8.84 0.21 4.62
CA LEU A 52 9.15 -1.16 5.05
C LEU A 52 8.20 -2.18 4.42
N GLN A 53 6.90 -1.87 4.36
CA GLN A 53 5.90 -2.74 3.73
C GLN A 53 6.17 -2.92 2.23
N LEU A 54 6.47 -1.83 1.50
CA LEU A 54 6.81 -1.90 0.08
C LEU A 54 8.07 -2.70 -0.18
N MET A 55 9.10 -2.57 0.65
CA MET A 55 10.32 -3.39 0.55
C MET A 55 10.03 -4.87 0.74
N GLN A 56 9.17 -5.24 1.71
CA GLN A 56 8.75 -6.61 1.93
C GLN A 56 7.95 -7.18 0.75
N ILE A 57 7.04 -6.37 0.18
CA ILE A 57 6.25 -6.75 -1.00
C ILE A 57 7.17 -6.93 -2.22
N LYS A 58 8.14 -6.02 -2.43
CA LYS A 58 9.15 -6.16 -3.50
C LYS A 58 9.92 -7.47 -3.37
N ALA A 59 10.44 -7.77 -2.19
CA ALA A 59 11.19 -9.01 -1.95
C ALA A 59 10.34 -10.27 -2.17
N LYS A 60 9.06 -10.25 -1.75
CA LYS A 60 8.13 -11.35 -1.99
C LYS A 60 7.84 -11.52 -3.49
N ALA A 61 7.58 -10.41 -4.20
CA ALA A 61 7.33 -10.42 -5.64
C ALA A 61 8.53 -10.94 -6.42
N GLU A 62 9.76 -10.58 -6.01
CA GLU A 62 10.98 -11.08 -6.64
C GLU A 62 11.09 -12.61 -6.49
N LYS A 63 10.80 -13.13 -5.30
CA LYS A 63 10.86 -14.57 -5.01
C LYS A 63 9.77 -15.36 -5.75
N GLU A 64 8.54 -14.85 -5.81
CA GLU A 64 7.38 -15.60 -6.30
C GLU A 64 7.08 -15.37 -7.78
N LEU A 65 7.40 -14.18 -8.31
CA LEU A 65 6.98 -13.72 -9.64
C LEU A 65 8.18 -13.29 -10.53
N GLY A 66 9.38 -13.19 -9.96
CA GLY A 66 10.60 -12.78 -10.65
C GLY A 66 10.89 -11.28 -10.61
N THR A 67 12.11 -10.91 -11.00
CA THR A 67 12.66 -9.55 -10.90
C THR A 67 11.85 -8.52 -11.68
N ASP A 68 11.40 -8.84 -12.90
CA ASP A 68 10.61 -7.92 -13.73
C ASP A 68 9.32 -7.44 -13.03
N LYS A 69 8.69 -8.30 -12.24
CA LYS A 69 7.49 -7.95 -11.47
C LYS A 69 7.83 -7.23 -10.17
N ALA A 70 8.98 -7.53 -9.58
CA ALA A 70 9.47 -6.82 -8.39
C ALA A 70 9.82 -5.35 -8.69
N GLU A 71 10.34 -5.05 -9.88
CA GLU A 71 10.73 -3.68 -10.26
C GLU A 71 9.53 -2.70 -10.32
N ILE A 72 8.31 -3.20 -10.52
CA ILE A 72 7.10 -2.38 -10.38
C ILE A 72 7.04 -1.76 -8.99
N PHE A 73 7.31 -2.53 -7.93
CA PHE A 73 7.35 -2.03 -6.57
C PHE A 73 8.58 -1.15 -6.29
N GLY A 74 9.67 -1.34 -7.05
CA GLY A 74 10.80 -0.40 -7.06
C GLY A 74 10.38 1.00 -7.47
N ALA A 75 9.58 1.13 -8.54
CA ALA A 75 9.04 2.43 -8.95
C ALA A 75 8.10 3.03 -7.89
N HIS A 76 7.30 2.22 -7.20
CA HIS A 76 6.43 2.72 -6.11
C HIS A 76 7.26 3.25 -4.93
N LEU A 77 8.38 2.60 -4.63
CA LEU A 77 9.33 3.06 -3.61
C LEU A 77 9.96 4.40 -3.99
N MET A 78 10.35 4.56 -5.27
CA MET A 78 10.90 5.83 -5.77
C MET A 78 9.91 6.98 -5.61
N VAL A 79 8.61 6.75 -5.88
CA VAL A 79 7.57 7.77 -5.69
C VAL A 79 7.41 8.13 -4.21
N LEU A 80 7.47 7.15 -3.30
CA LEU A 80 7.38 7.40 -1.86
C LEU A 80 8.55 8.24 -1.33
N GLU A 81 9.72 8.10 -1.93
CA GLU A 81 10.96 8.79 -1.56
C GLU A 81 11.18 10.11 -2.31
N ASP A 82 10.30 10.46 -3.26
CA ASP A 82 10.46 11.67 -4.06
C ASP A 82 10.31 12.92 -3.17
N PRO A 83 11.34 13.80 -3.13
CA PRO A 83 11.30 15.04 -2.37
C PRO A 83 10.11 15.94 -2.73
N VAL A 84 9.55 15.87 -3.94
CA VAL A 84 8.36 16.65 -4.32
C VAL A 84 7.17 16.35 -3.41
N PHE A 85 7.04 15.09 -2.94
CA PHE A 85 5.96 14.69 -2.04
C PHE A 85 6.33 14.86 -0.55
N GLN A 86 7.62 15.01 -0.22
CA GLN A 86 8.08 15.21 1.16
C GLN A 86 8.30 16.68 1.52
N ALA A 87 8.56 17.55 0.54
CA ALA A 87 8.92 18.94 0.74
C ALA A 87 7.79 19.91 1.17
N PRO A 88 6.48 19.71 0.91
CA PRO A 88 5.50 20.77 1.17
C PRO A 88 5.18 21.00 2.67
N LEU A 89 5.91 20.38 3.60
CA LEU A 89 5.65 20.45 5.06
C LEU A 89 6.74 21.17 5.87
N ASN A 90 7.74 21.76 5.21
CA ASN A 90 8.80 22.57 5.84
C ASN A 90 8.68 24.06 5.53
#